data_AF-A0A497HJ29-F1
#
_entry.id   AF-A0A497HJ29-F1
#
_cell.length_a   1.000
_cell.length_b   1.000
_cell.length_c   1.000
_cell.angle_alpha   90.00
_cell.angle_beta   90.00
_cell.angle_gamma   90.00
#
_symmetry.space_group_name_H-M   'P 1'
#
loop_
_entity.id
_entity.type
_entity.pdbx_description
1 polymer ?
#
loop_
_entity_poly.entity_id
_entity_poly.type
_entity_poly.pdbx_seq_one_letter_code
_entity_poly.pdbx_strand_id
1 'polypeptide(L)'
;MSELLTSLDNYLAAGIHIGTQQKTEDMKPYIYKVRPDGLYVLDVKKTDERIRIAAKFLAKFPGDKILVVSRRQYGRKPIEKFAKLVGAIAIGGRFIPGTLTNPNLKYFIEPEVVVITDPRGDEQALKEANQMGLPVVALCDTDNSASGCDIVIPTNNKGRKALTIIYWLLAREILRERGELKEEDFPSLEEFGEL
;
A
#
# COMPACT_ATOMS: atom_id res chain seq x y z
N MET A 1 9.17 24.43 1.13
CA MET A 1 8.33 23.75 0.13
C MET A 1 8.81 22.32 0.09
N SER A 2 8.01 21.35 0.54
CA SER A 2 8.43 19.94 0.53
C SER A 2 8.47 19.45 -0.92
N GLU A 3 9.68 19.16 -1.39
CA GLU A 3 9.94 18.48 -2.66
C GLU A 3 9.22 17.13 -2.65
N LEU A 4 8.44 16.80 -3.69
CA LEU A 4 7.72 15.52 -3.81
C LEU A 4 8.72 14.36 -3.98
N LEU A 5 8.32 13.14 -3.60
CA LEU A 5 9.17 11.95 -3.73
C LEU A 5 9.46 11.58 -5.20
N THR A 6 8.57 11.96 -6.11
CA THR A 6 8.74 11.84 -7.56
C THR A 6 8.11 13.06 -8.25
N SER A 7 8.36 13.22 -9.55
CA SER A 7 7.76 14.30 -10.32
C SER A 7 6.23 14.24 -10.28
N LEU A 8 5.59 15.41 -10.27
CA LEU A 8 4.12 15.49 -10.30
C LEU A 8 3.56 14.79 -11.54
N ASP A 9 4.26 14.87 -12.66
CA ASP A 9 3.87 14.22 -13.91
C ASP A 9 3.84 12.70 -13.78
N ASN A 10 4.78 12.09 -13.05
CA ASN A 10 4.77 10.66 -12.79
C ASN A 10 3.55 10.23 -11.95
N TYR A 11 3.19 11.01 -10.93
CA TYR A 11 1.99 10.77 -10.12
C TYR A 11 0.70 10.86 -10.95
N LEU A 12 0.62 11.85 -11.85
CA LEU A 12 -0.52 12.06 -12.72
C LEU A 12 -0.61 10.98 -13.80
N ALA A 13 0.51 10.62 -14.45
CA ALA A 13 0.60 9.58 -15.47
C ALA A 13 0.26 8.18 -14.92
N ALA A 14 0.60 7.91 -13.67
CA ALA A 14 0.24 6.66 -12.99
C ALA A 14 -1.25 6.58 -12.62
N GLY A 15 -1.97 7.72 -12.61
CA GLY A 15 -3.39 7.77 -12.28
C GLY A 15 -3.70 7.59 -10.79
N ILE A 16 -2.77 7.93 -9.89
CA ILE A 16 -2.94 7.82 -8.43
C ILE A 16 -4.10 8.67 -7.92
N HIS A 17 -4.29 9.84 -8.52
CA HIS A 17 -5.29 10.82 -8.14
C HIS A 17 -6.72 10.42 -8.56
N ILE A 18 -6.88 9.41 -9.42
CA ILE A 18 -8.18 9.00 -9.96
C ILE A 18 -8.85 8.07 -8.96
N GLY A 19 -9.86 8.57 -8.25
CA GLY A 19 -10.73 7.77 -7.38
C GLY A 19 -11.98 7.25 -8.11
N THR A 20 -12.99 6.86 -7.34
CA THR A 20 -14.29 6.36 -7.82
C THR A 20 -15.39 7.41 -7.81
N GLN A 21 -16.61 6.99 -8.15
CA GLN A 21 -17.84 7.79 -7.99
C GLN A 21 -18.43 7.74 -6.58
N GLN A 22 -17.94 6.85 -5.71
CA GLN A 22 -18.38 6.73 -4.33
C GLN A 22 -17.35 7.36 -3.39
N LYS A 23 -17.83 7.88 -2.25
CA LYS A 23 -16.97 8.38 -1.19
C LYS A 23 -17.45 7.87 0.15
N THR A 24 -16.52 7.59 1.05
CA THR A 24 -16.77 7.38 2.47
C THR A 24 -16.51 8.65 3.27
N GLU A 25 -17.04 8.72 4.49
CA GLU A 25 -16.79 9.83 5.42
C GLU A 25 -15.31 9.92 5.79
N ASP A 26 -14.67 8.77 6.04
CA ASP A 26 -13.26 8.65 6.39
C ASP A 26 -12.31 9.23 5.33
N MET A 27 -12.69 9.11 4.05
CA MET A 27 -11.85 9.52 2.94
C MET A 27 -12.05 10.98 2.52
N LYS A 28 -13.06 11.69 3.07
CA LYS A 28 -13.32 13.11 2.79
C LYS A 28 -12.08 14.00 2.94
N PRO A 29 -11.24 13.86 3.98
CA PRO A 29 -10.06 14.71 4.13
C PRO A 29 -9.05 14.55 3.00
N TYR A 30 -9.04 13.42 2.28
CA TYR A 30 -8.07 13.15 1.21
C TYR A 30 -8.57 13.51 -0.19
N ILE A 31 -9.84 13.88 -0.33
CA ILE A 31 -10.45 14.29 -1.59
C ILE A 31 -10.13 15.76 -1.86
N TYR A 32 -9.54 16.04 -3.02
CA TYR A 32 -9.24 17.39 -3.48
C TYR A 32 -10.44 18.05 -4.17
N LYS A 33 -11.02 17.36 -5.17
CA LYS A 33 -12.16 17.86 -5.94
C LYS A 33 -12.97 16.73 -6.57
N VAL A 34 -14.14 17.08 -7.11
CA VAL A 34 -14.96 16.18 -7.93
C VAL A 34 -14.83 16.60 -9.38
N ARG A 35 -14.61 15.64 -10.30
CA ARG A 35 -14.66 15.89 -11.74
C ARG A 35 -16.10 16.01 -12.24
N PRO A 36 -16.32 16.66 -13.41
CA PRO A 36 -17.64 16.70 -14.05
C PRO A 36 -18.25 15.31 -14.28
N ASP A 37 -17.41 14.30 -14.52
CA ASP A 37 -17.81 12.89 -14.72
C ASP A 37 -18.27 12.18 -13.43
N GLY A 38 -18.28 12.89 -12.29
CA GLY A 38 -18.62 12.35 -10.97
C GLY A 38 -17.49 11.58 -10.28
N LEU A 39 -16.30 11.49 -10.89
CA LEU A 39 -15.13 10.85 -10.26
C LEU A 39 -14.48 11.78 -9.23
N TYR A 40 -14.29 11.28 -8.02
CA TYR A 40 -13.52 11.96 -6.99
C TYR A 40 -12.02 11.96 -7.34
N VAL A 41 -11.36 13.07 -7.05
CA VAL A 41 -9.92 13.26 -7.26
C VAL A 41 -9.24 13.33 -5.90
N LEU A 42 -8.26 12.45 -5.67
CA LEU A 42 -7.45 12.43 -4.44
C LEU A 42 -6.32 13.47 -4.50
N ASP A 43 -5.95 14.00 -3.34
CA ASP A 43 -4.84 14.94 -3.20
C ASP A 43 -3.48 14.21 -3.17
N VAL A 44 -2.71 14.39 -4.24
CA VAL A 44 -1.38 13.79 -4.41
C VAL A 44 -0.41 14.22 -3.31
N LYS A 45 -0.52 15.45 -2.78
CA LYS A 45 0.38 15.92 -1.71
C LYS A 45 0.16 15.13 -0.43
N LYS A 46 -1.10 14.82 -0.11
CA LYS A 46 -1.45 13.99 1.05
C LYS A 46 -1.00 12.55 0.85
N THR A 47 -1.09 12.04 -0.37
CA THR A 47 -0.52 10.72 -0.72
C THR A 47 0.99 10.68 -0.45
N ASP A 48 1.75 11.67 -0.94
CA ASP A 48 3.20 11.76 -0.73
C ASP A 48 3.58 11.81 0.75
N GLU A 49 2.91 12.66 1.53
CA GLU A 49 3.12 12.78 2.97
C GLU A 49 2.85 11.46 3.69
N ARG A 50 1.74 10.78 3.35
CA ARG A 50 1.38 9.49 3.94
C ARG A 50 2.33 8.37 3.55
N ILE A 51 2.87 8.38 2.33
CA ILE A 51 3.91 7.42 1.91
C ILE A 51 5.16 7.60 2.78
N ARG A 52 5.61 8.84 3.04
CA ARG A 52 6.77 9.07 3.92
C ARG A 52 6.54 8.60 5.34
N ILE A 53 5.37 8.90 5.90
CA ILE A 53 5.00 8.46 7.26
C ILE A 53 4.97 6.93 7.32
N ALA A 54 4.34 6.28 6.35
CA ALA A 54 4.28 4.83 6.26
C ALA A 54 5.66 4.19 6.08
N ALA A 55 6.50 4.74 5.21
CA ALA A 55 7.86 4.24 4.99
C ALA A 55 8.71 4.33 6.27
N LYS A 56 8.67 5.47 6.97
CA LYS A 56 9.35 5.65 8.27
C LYS A 56 8.83 4.70 9.34
N PHE A 57 7.54 4.40 9.33
CA PHE A 57 6.95 3.44 10.25
C PHE A 57 7.40 2.01 9.94
N LEU A 58 7.32 1.60 8.67
CA LEU A 58 7.70 0.27 8.21
C LEU A 58 9.21 0.00 8.32
N ALA A 59 10.05 1.04 8.20
CA ALA A 59 11.50 0.92 8.35
C ALA A 59 11.93 0.48 9.76
N LYS A 60 11.08 0.65 10.78
CA LYS A 60 11.37 0.22 12.17
C LYS A 60 11.31 -1.29 12.36
N PHE A 61 10.60 -1.99 11.49
CA PHE A 61 10.41 -3.44 11.57
C PHE A 61 11.42 -4.14 10.66
N PRO A 62 11.91 -5.33 11.04
CA PRO A 62 12.72 -6.14 10.14
C PRO A 62 11.84 -6.67 8.98
N GLY A 63 12.46 -6.94 7.82
CA GLY A 63 11.74 -7.32 6.61
C GLY A 63 10.82 -8.52 6.81
N ASP A 64 11.32 -9.58 7.44
CA ASP A 64 10.63 -10.85 7.68
C ASP A 64 9.37 -10.71 8.56
N LYS A 65 9.23 -9.62 9.31
CA LYS A 65 8.07 -9.31 10.15
C LYS A 65 7.03 -8.43 9.47
N ILE A 66 7.27 -8.00 8.23
CA ILE A 66 6.30 -7.23 7.44
C ILE A 66 5.51 -8.19 6.55
N LEU A 67 4.19 -8.21 6.72
CA LEU A 67 3.28 -8.95 5.84
C LEU A 67 2.59 -8.00 4.87
N VAL A 68 2.62 -8.30 3.57
CA VAL A 68 1.89 -7.58 2.54
C VAL A 68 0.83 -8.47 1.91
N VAL A 69 -0.41 -7.98 1.84
CA VAL A 69 -1.56 -8.73 1.33
C VAL A 69 -2.22 -8.00 0.15
N SER A 70 -2.50 -8.76 -0.92
CA SER A 70 -3.30 -8.30 -2.05
C SER A 70 -4.09 -9.44 -2.68
N ARG A 71 -5.41 -9.38 -2.58
CA ARG A 71 -6.31 -10.24 -3.38
C ARG A 71 -6.43 -9.77 -4.83
N ARG A 72 -6.25 -8.47 -5.06
CA ARG A 72 -6.39 -7.84 -6.40
C ARG A 72 -5.36 -8.40 -7.38
N GLN A 73 -5.80 -8.71 -8.60
CA GLN A 73 -4.95 -9.25 -9.65
C GLN A 73 -3.78 -8.32 -10.00
N TYR A 74 -4.05 -7.03 -10.14
CA TYR A 74 -3.03 -6.02 -10.43
C TYR A 74 -2.10 -5.71 -9.26
N GLY A 75 -2.48 -6.07 -8.03
CA GLY A 75 -1.64 -5.90 -6.85
C GLY A 75 -0.66 -7.04 -6.60
N ARG A 76 -0.91 -8.25 -7.14
CA ARG A 76 -0.05 -9.43 -6.90
C ARG A 76 1.42 -9.21 -7.29
N LYS A 77 1.66 -8.71 -8.51
CA LYS A 77 3.03 -8.47 -8.99
C LYS A 77 3.76 -7.37 -8.17
N PRO A 78 3.16 -6.18 -7.93
CA PRO A 78 3.76 -5.16 -7.07
C PRO A 78 4.13 -5.66 -5.67
N ILE A 79 3.25 -6.44 -5.01
CA ILE A 79 3.55 -6.93 -3.65
C ILE A 79 4.68 -7.96 -3.65
N GLU A 80 4.77 -8.83 -4.66
CA GLU A 80 5.83 -9.83 -4.77
C GLU A 80 7.20 -9.16 -4.99
N LYS A 81 7.24 -8.11 -5.81
CA LYS A 81 8.47 -7.34 -6.03
C LYS A 81 8.83 -6.49 -4.82
N PHE A 82 7.86 -5.88 -4.16
CA PHE A 82 8.07 -5.20 -2.88
C PHE A 82 8.66 -6.15 -1.83
N ALA A 83 8.10 -7.36 -1.70
CA ALA A 83 8.59 -8.40 -0.80
C ALA A 83 10.04 -8.78 -1.10
N LYS A 84 10.40 -8.97 -2.37
CA LYS A 84 11.77 -9.27 -2.78
C LYS A 84 12.78 -8.17 -2.42
N LEU A 85 12.39 -6.90 -2.53
CA LEU A 85 13.27 -5.76 -2.26
C LEU A 85 13.44 -5.50 -0.75
N VAL A 86 12.34 -5.54 0.01
CA VAL A 86 12.33 -5.17 1.44
C VAL A 86 12.63 -6.39 2.35
N GLY A 87 12.55 -7.60 1.79
CA GLY A 87 12.59 -8.86 2.54
C GLY A 87 11.26 -9.21 3.22
N ALA A 88 10.15 -8.62 2.77
CA ALA A 88 8.83 -8.82 3.34
C ALA A 88 8.16 -10.12 2.88
N ILE A 89 7.17 -10.58 3.64
CA ILE A 89 6.34 -11.72 3.28
C ILE A 89 5.16 -11.21 2.45
N ALA A 90 4.96 -11.76 1.24
CA ALA A 90 3.83 -11.40 0.38
C ALA A 90 2.81 -12.53 0.27
N ILE A 91 1.53 -12.21 0.46
CA ILE A 91 0.40 -13.09 0.15
C ILE A 91 -0.37 -12.52 -1.03
N GLY A 92 -0.10 -13.06 -2.21
CA GLY A 92 -0.83 -12.77 -3.44
C GLY A 92 -2.03 -13.71 -3.61
N GLY A 93 -3.22 -13.13 -3.78
CA GLY A 93 -4.44 -13.89 -4.08
C GLY A 93 -5.31 -14.13 -2.86
N ARG A 94 -5.81 -15.36 -2.69
CA ARG A 94 -6.77 -15.67 -1.63
C ARG A 94 -6.05 -15.76 -0.29
N PHE A 95 -6.38 -14.86 0.63
CA PHE A 95 -5.99 -14.97 2.02
C PHE A 95 -6.77 -16.12 2.68
N ILE A 96 -6.05 -17.05 3.32
CA ILE A 96 -6.65 -18.21 3.98
C ILE A 96 -7.04 -17.78 5.41
N PRO A 97 -8.32 -17.91 5.80
CA PRO A 97 -8.72 -17.62 7.17
C PRO A 97 -7.94 -18.45 8.18
N GLY A 98 -7.43 -17.81 9.22
CA GLY A 98 -6.59 -18.44 10.25
C GLY A 98 -5.10 -18.25 10.04
N THR A 99 -4.66 -17.65 8.94
CA THR A 99 -3.24 -17.41 8.64
C THR A 99 -2.53 -16.61 9.75
N LEU A 100 -3.22 -15.71 10.46
CA LEU A 100 -2.64 -14.94 11.56
C LEU A 100 -3.09 -15.42 12.95
N THR A 101 -4.19 -16.17 13.03
CA THR A 101 -4.83 -16.51 14.32
C THR A 101 -4.70 -17.98 14.73
N ASN A 102 -4.40 -18.90 13.81
CA ASN A 102 -4.36 -20.33 14.08
C ASN A 102 -2.95 -20.93 13.88
N PRO A 103 -2.19 -21.17 14.97
CA PRO A 103 -0.85 -21.75 14.91
C PRO A 103 -0.77 -23.16 14.31
N ASN A 104 -1.88 -23.90 14.25
CA ASN A 104 -1.89 -25.28 13.73
C ASN A 104 -1.90 -25.34 12.19
N LEU A 105 -2.05 -24.19 11.51
CA LEU A 105 -2.03 -24.15 10.04
C LEU A 105 -0.60 -24.17 9.50
N LYS A 106 -0.39 -24.87 8.39
CA LYS A 106 0.92 -24.92 7.70
C LYS A 106 1.40 -23.57 7.18
N TYR A 107 0.47 -22.64 6.95
CA TYR A 107 0.73 -21.31 6.41
C TYR A 107 0.58 -20.23 7.49
N PHE A 108 0.65 -20.61 8.76
CA PHE A 108 0.63 -19.67 9.88
C PHE A 108 1.89 -18.79 9.84
N ILE A 109 1.68 -17.49 10.02
CA ILE A 109 2.75 -16.49 10.07
C ILE A 109 2.49 -15.51 11.20
N GLU A 110 3.56 -15.03 11.81
CA GLU A 110 3.52 -14.08 12.94
C GLU A 110 4.25 -12.79 12.55
N PRO A 111 3.62 -11.94 11.72
CA PRO A 111 4.15 -10.62 11.40
C PRO A 111 3.94 -9.66 12.57
N GLU A 112 4.71 -8.59 12.60
CA GLU A 112 4.56 -7.47 13.54
C GLU A 112 3.81 -6.29 12.92
N VAL A 113 3.68 -6.25 11.59
CA VAL A 113 2.95 -5.22 10.86
C VAL A 113 2.35 -5.78 9.58
N VAL A 114 1.15 -5.32 9.22
CA VAL A 114 0.45 -5.74 8.01
C VAL A 114 0.22 -4.55 7.07
N VAL A 115 0.57 -4.73 5.80
CA VAL A 115 0.31 -3.80 4.71
C VAL A 115 -0.78 -4.37 3.80
N ILE A 116 -1.90 -3.66 3.69
CA ILE A 116 -3.08 -4.09 2.96
C ILE A 116 -3.28 -3.24 1.71
N THR A 117 -3.45 -3.90 0.55
CA THR A 117 -3.66 -3.21 -0.73
C THR A 117 -5.06 -2.63 -0.86
N ASP A 118 -6.06 -3.33 -0.34
CA ASP A 118 -7.44 -2.86 -0.38
C ASP A 118 -8.21 -3.39 0.84
N PRO A 119 -8.57 -2.53 1.81
CA PRO A 119 -9.35 -2.92 2.99
C PRO A 119 -10.65 -3.67 2.67
N ARG A 120 -11.29 -3.35 1.53
CA ARG A 120 -12.53 -4.00 1.11
C ARG A 120 -12.27 -5.36 0.46
N GLY A 121 -11.20 -5.49 -0.32
CA GLY A 121 -10.84 -6.73 -1.00
C GLY A 121 -10.18 -7.77 -0.08
N ASP A 122 -9.43 -7.28 0.90
CA ASP A 122 -8.58 -8.02 1.84
C ASP A 122 -9.12 -7.95 3.28
N GLU A 123 -10.45 -7.80 3.43
CA GLU A 123 -11.13 -7.63 4.72
C GLU A 123 -10.79 -8.74 5.73
N GLN A 124 -10.57 -9.97 5.25
CA GLN A 124 -10.18 -11.09 6.12
C GLN A 124 -8.83 -10.85 6.80
N ALA A 125 -7.84 -10.37 6.04
CA ALA A 125 -6.52 -10.04 6.59
C ALA A 125 -6.62 -8.86 7.56
N LEU A 126 -7.44 -7.86 7.23
CA LEU A 126 -7.72 -6.71 8.11
C LEU A 126 -8.33 -7.15 9.44
N LYS A 127 -9.34 -8.03 9.41
CA LYS A 127 -10.01 -8.54 10.61
C LYS A 127 -9.05 -9.32 11.50
N GLU A 128 -8.28 -10.24 10.93
CA GLU A 128 -7.34 -11.04 11.70
C GLU A 128 -6.19 -10.20 12.25
N ALA A 129 -5.67 -9.22 11.49
CA ALA A 129 -4.65 -8.29 11.98
C ALA A 129 -5.15 -7.49 13.19
N ASN A 130 -6.37 -6.97 13.13
CA ASN A 130 -7.00 -6.26 14.25
C ASN A 130 -7.26 -7.17 15.45
N GLN A 131 -7.68 -8.42 15.23
CA GLN A 131 -7.87 -9.39 16.31
C GLN A 131 -6.57 -9.72 17.05
N MET A 132 -5.46 -9.76 16.33
CA MET A 132 -4.12 -10.00 16.88
C MET A 132 -3.46 -8.73 17.44
N GLY A 133 -4.11 -7.56 17.30
CA GLY A 133 -3.55 -6.27 17.73
C GLY A 133 -2.37 -5.79 16.91
N LEU A 134 -2.27 -6.22 15.64
CA LEU A 134 -1.20 -5.84 14.74
C LEU A 134 -1.48 -4.47 14.11
N PRO A 135 -0.50 -3.57 14.02
CA PRO A 135 -0.64 -2.32 13.29
C PRO A 135 -0.87 -2.57 11.80
N VAL A 136 -1.81 -1.82 11.22
CA VAL A 136 -2.24 -1.95 9.82
C VAL A 136 -1.94 -0.68 9.04
N VAL A 137 -1.17 -0.83 7.96
CA VAL A 137 -0.98 0.18 6.92
C VAL A 137 -1.83 -0.21 5.72
N ALA A 138 -2.70 0.68 5.22
CA ALA A 138 -3.61 0.36 4.12
C ALA A 138 -3.59 1.37 2.99
N LEU A 139 -3.65 0.89 1.74
CA LEU A 139 -3.93 1.70 0.57
C LEU A 139 -5.45 1.87 0.40
N CYS A 140 -5.93 3.10 0.52
CA CYS A 140 -7.36 3.40 0.46
C CYS A 140 -7.70 4.30 -0.73
N ASP A 141 -8.64 3.84 -1.54
CA ASP A 141 -9.36 4.67 -2.49
C ASP A 141 -10.55 5.34 -1.79
N THR A 142 -11.17 6.28 -2.48
CA THR A 142 -12.35 7.06 -2.08
C THR A 142 -13.52 6.23 -1.55
N ASP A 143 -13.73 5.02 -2.05
CA ASP A 143 -14.80 4.11 -1.62
C ASP A 143 -14.43 3.18 -0.45
N ASN A 144 -13.18 3.22 0.01
CA ASN A 144 -12.74 2.43 1.15
C ASN A 144 -13.10 3.11 2.49
N SER A 145 -13.35 2.32 3.52
CA SER A 145 -13.37 2.80 4.90
C SER A 145 -11.97 2.66 5.52
N ALA A 146 -11.61 3.62 6.36
CA ALA A 146 -10.36 3.60 7.14
C ALA A 146 -10.50 2.82 8.46
N SER A 147 -11.68 2.29 8.77
CA SER A 147 -11.93 1.58 10.02
C SER A 147 -10.99 0.38 10.17
N GLY A 148 -10.30 0.30 11.30
CA GLY A 148 -9.32 -0.76 11.59
C GLY A 148 -7.97 -0.60 10.87
N CYS A 149 -7.71 0.54 10.23
CA CYS A 149 -6.42 0.88 9.64
C CYS A 149 -5.75 2.00 10.46
N ASP A 150 -4.51 1.80 10.90
CA ASP A 150 -3.76 2.80 11.67
C ASP A 150 -3.14 3.87 10.78
N ILE A 151 -2.58 3.46 9.64
CA ILE A 151 -1.98 4.36 8.66
C ILE A 151 -2.67 4.17 7.31
N VAL A 152 -3.38 5.20 6.89
CA VAL A 152 -4.02 5.25 5.56
C VAL A 152 -3.12 5.99 4.57
N ILE A 153 -2.85 5.34 3.44
CA ILE A 153 -2.24 5.94 2.25
C ILE A 153 -3.35 6.16 1.21
N PRO A 154 -3.80 7.41 0.99
CA PRO A 154 -4.85 7.69 0.03
C PRO A 154 -4.32 7.54 -1.39
N THR A 155 -4.79 6.54 -2.13
CA THR A 155 -4.35 6.27 -3.50
C THR A 155 -5.37 5.45 -4.27
N ASN A 156 -5.34 5.53 -5.60
CA ASN A 156 -6.01 4.57 -6.46
C ASN A 156 -5.41 3.16 -6.26
N ASN A 157 -6.16 2.29 -5.60
CA ASN A 157 -5.77 0.89 -5.37
C ASN A 157 -6.33 -0.10 -6.42
N LYS A 158 -6.81 0.42 -7.56
CA LYS A 158 -7.42 -0.37 -8.65
C LYS A 158 -6.57 -0.37 -9.90
N GLY A 159 -5.89 0.75 -10.18
CA GLY A 159 -5.03 0.89 -11.34
C GLY A 159 -3.73 0.10 -11.22
N ARG A 160 -3.35 -0.62 -12.28
CA ARG A 160 -2.05 -1.31 -12.36
C ARG A 160 -0.88 -0.35 -12.14
N LYS A 161 -0.85 0.76 -12.90
CA LYS A 161 0.20 1.78 -12.81
C LYS A 161 0.28 2.41 -11.43
N ALA A 162 -0.88 2.75 -10.84
CA ALA A 162 -0.98 3.34 -9.52
C ALA A 162 -0.44 2.42 -8.41
N LEU A 163 -0.82 1.14 -8.40
CA LEU A 163 -0.28 0.18 -7.43
C LEU A 163 1.23 -0.01 -7.59
N THR A 164 1.72 -0.14 -8.83
CA THR A 164 3.15 -0.26 -9.12
C THR A 164 3.95 0.90 -8.54
N ILE A 165 3.57 2.14 -8.83
CA ILE A 165 4.35 3.31 -8.36
C ILE A 165 4.28 3.47 -6.84
N ILE A 166 3.17 3.12 -6.19
CA ILE A 166 3.04 3.23 -4.73
C ILE A 166 3.93 2.22 -4.03
N TYR A 167 3.90 0.95 -4.45
CA TYR A 167 4.77 -0.08 -3.87
C TYR A 167 6.24 0.18 -4.19
N TRP A 168 6.55 0.70 -5.38
CA TRP A 168 7.89 1.10 -5.76
C TRP A 168 8.42 2.23 -4.86
N LEU A 169 7.63 3.30 -4.66
CA LEU A 169 7.98 4.40 -3.77
C LEU A 169 8.13 3.94 -2.33
N LEU A 170 7.21 3.11 -1.83
CA LEU A 170 7.28 2.57 -0.47
C LEU A 170 8.56 1.74 -0.27
N ALA A 171 8.89 0.83 -1.20
CA ALA A 171 10.12 0.04 -1.12
C ALA A 171 11.36 0.95 -1.11
N ARG A 172 11.40 1.95 -2.00
CA ARG A 172 12.51 2.89 -2.11
C ARG A 172 12.73 3.67 -0.82
N GLU A 173 11.66 4.24 -0.27
CA GLU A 173 11.76 5.05 0.95
C GLU A 173 12.04 4.18 2.19
N ILE A 174 11.56 2.94 2.27
CA ILE A 174 11.90 2.02 3.36
C ILE A 174 13.41 1.71 3.33
N LEU A 175 13.94 1.34 2.16
CA LEU A 175 15.39 1.06 2.01
C LEU A 175 16.23 2.30 2.28
N ARG A 176 15.75 3.49 1.89
CA ARG A 176 16.40 4.76 2.17
C ARG A 176 16.50 5.03 3.67
N GLU A 177 15.40 4.85 4.40
CA GLU A 177 15.36 5.05 5.86
C GLU A 177 16.20 3.99 6.60
N ARG A 178 16.33 2.77 6.05
CA ARG A 178 17.24 1.73 6.56
C ARG A 178 18.72 1.99 6.23
N GLY A 179 19.04 2.92 5.32
CA GLY A 179 20.40 3.15 4.83
C GLY A 179 20.92 2.04 3.90
N GLU A 180 20.03 1.17 3.42
CA GLU A 180 20.34 0.04 2.54
C GLU A 180 20.14 0.37 1.06
N LEU A 181 19.63 1.56 0.75
CA LEU A 181 19.38 1.99 -0.62
C LEU A 181 20.71 2.19 -1.36
N LYS A 182 20.98 1.30 -2.31
CA LYS A 182 21.95 1.52 -3.38
C LYS A 182 21.18 1.98 -4.60
N GLU A 183 21.29 3.25 -4.96
CA GLU A 183 20.53 3.85 -6.08
C GLU A 183 20.77 3.12 -7.41
N GLU A 184 21.95 2.53 -7.58
CA GLU A 184 22.34 1.78 -8.78
C GLU A 184 21.63 0.41 -8.89
N ASP A 185 21.24 -0.19 -7.77
CA ASP A 185 20.62 -1.52 -7.73
C ASP A 185 19.09 -1.46 -7.63
N PHE A 186 18.51 -0.25 -7.46
CA PHE A 186 17.07 -0.11 -7.30
C PHE A 186 16.36 -0.21 -8.67
N PRO A 187 15.42 -1.16 -8.85
CA PRO A 187 14.82 -1.41 -10.15
C PRO A 187 14.07 -0.19 -10.66
N SER A 188 14.12 0.03 -11.97
CA SER A 188 13.33 1.07 -12.61
C SER A 188 11.82 0.80 -12.44
N LEU A 189 11.00 1.85 -12.57
CA LEU A 189 9.54 1.72 -12.44
C LEU A 189 8.94 0.78 -13.50
N GLU A 190 9.56 0.70 -14.67
CA GLU A 190 9.18 -0.19 -15.77
C GLU A 190 9.49 -1.65 -15.43
N GLU A 191 10.68 -1.93 -14.91
CA GLU A 191 11.07 -3.25 -14.42
C GLU A 191 10.22 -3.69 -13.22
N PHE A 192 9.83 -2.75 -12.35
CA PHE A 192 8.95 -3.03 -11.22
C PHE A 192 7.52 -3.36 -11.70
N GLY A 193 7.00 -2.63 -12.68
CA GLY A 193 5.64 -2.82 -13.19
C GLY A 193 5.45 -3.97 -14.19
N GLU A 194 6.53 -4.39 -14.88
CA GLU A 194 6.45 -5.10 -16.17
C GLU A 194 5.38 -4.45 -17.06
N LEU A 195 5.40 -3.12 -17.18
CA LEU A 195 4.36 -2.42 -17.93
C LEU A 195 4.31 -2.87 -19.38
#